data_AF-A0A7S4AHI6-F1
#
_entry.id   AF-A0A7S4AHI6-F1
#
_cell.length_a   1.000
_cell.length_b   1.000
_cell.length_c   1.000
_cell.angle_alpha   90.00
_cell.angle_beta   90.00
_cell.angle_gamma   90.00
#
_symmetry.space_group_name_H-M   'P 1'
#
loop_
_entity.id
_entity.type
_entity.pdbx_description
1 polymer ?
#
loop_
_entity_poly.entity_id
_entity_poly.type
_entity_poly.pdbx_seq_one_letter_code
_entity_poly.pdbx_strand_id
1 'polypeptide(L)'
;MLQWSKRTNELEQLGVELVMVSIGTPENGKKLVEHLSIPDMADYLYVDPENLLYDSLKLNKGLKETFFSPGTPFSFLRRFTEKDGTKELGEVLRKWSGGS
;
A
#
# COMPACT_ATOMS: atom_id res chain seq x y z
N MET A 1 -8.75 -0.64 -10.54
CA MET A 1 -9.73 -0.59 -9.42
C MET A 1 -9.50 -1.81 -8.54
N LEU A 2 -9.21 -1.61 -7.25
CA LEU A 2 -8.88 -2.70 -6.31
C LEU A 2 -10.07 -3.66 -6.15
N GLN A 3 -9.80 -4.96 -5.98
CA GLN A 3 -10.84 -6.00 -6.02
C GLN A 3 -11.84 -5.91 -4.86
N TRP A 4 -11.42 -5.38 -3.71
CA TRP A 4 -12.25 -5.33 -2.50
C TRP A 4 -13.38 -4.29 -2.58
N SER A 5 -13.15 -3.14 -3.22
CA SER A 5 -14.14 -2.05 -3.26
C SER A 5 -15.39 -2.38 -4.07
N LYS A 6 -15.35 -3.45 -4.86
CA LYS A 6 -16.52 -3.98 -5.58
C LYS A 6 -17.40 -4.89 -4.73
N ARG A 7 -16.91 -5.32 -3.57
CA ARG A 7 -17.54 -6.31 -2.69
C ARG A 7 -17.98 -5.72 -1.35
N THR A 8 -17.83 -4.41 -1.14
CA THR A 8 -18.19 -3.75 0.12
C THR A 8 -19.63 -4.06 0.54
N ASN A 9 -20.60 -3.94 -0.38
CA ASN A 9 -22.00 -4.27 -0.11
C ASN A 9 -22.23 -5.75 0.27
N GLU A 10 -21.50 -6.69 -0.34
CA GLU A 10 -21.59 -8.13 0.00
C GLU A 10 -21.05 -8.39 1.41
N LEU A 11 -19.95 -7.72 1.78
CA LEU A 11 -19.34 -7.84 3.11
C LEU A 11 -20.22 -7.23 4.19
N GLU A 12 -20.80 -6.06 3.96
CA GLU A 12 -21.74 -5.41 4.88
C GLU A 12 -22.97 -6.29 5.15
N GLN A 13 -23.53 -6.93 4.12
CA GLN A 13 -24.66 -7.86 4.28
C GLN A 13 -24.31 -9.10 5.11
N LEU A 14 -23.03 -9.49 5.12
CA LEU A 14 -22.53 -10.58 5.96
C LEU A 14 -22.13 -10.12 7.37
N GLY A 15 -22.30 -8.84 7.69
CA GLY A 15 -21.87 -8.25 8.96
C GLY A 15 -20.35 -8.18 9.10
N VAL A 16 -19.61 -8.17 7.99
CA VAL A 16 -18.15 -8.09 7.96
C VAL A 16 -17.74 -6.62 7.79
N GLU A 17 -17.04 -6.09 8.79
CA GLU A 17 -16.45 -4.77 8.73
C GLU A 17 -15.07 -4.84 8.07
N LEU A 18 -14.85 -4.02 7.04
CA LEU A 18 -13.57 -3.92 6.36
C LEU A 18 -12.81 -2.70 6.85
N VAL A 19 -11.54 -2.87 7.23
CA VAL A 19 -10.64 -1.77 7.51
C VAL A 19 -9.37 -1.91 6.68
N MET A 20 -8.88 -0.79 6.16
CA MET A 20 -7.59 -0.71 5.49
C MET A 20 -6.62 -0.02 6.43
N VAL A 21 -5.46 -0.63 6.67
CA VAL A 21 -4.39 0.01 7.44
C VAL A 21 -3.19 0.23 6.55
N SER A 22 -2.73 1.47 6.48
CA SER A 22 -1.51 1.85 5.75
C SER A 22 -0.40 2.24 6.72
N ILE A 23 0.85 1.95 6.36
CA ILE A 23 2.03 2.44 7.09
C ILE A 23 2.36 3.85 6.59
N GLY A 24 2.65 4.77 7.51
CA GLY A 24 3.12 6.12 7.18
C GLY A 24 2.33 7.22 7.89
N THR A 25 2.59 8.47 7.51
CA THR A 25 1.95 9.61 8.17
C THR A 25 0.53 9.85 7.66
N PRO A 26 -0.36 10.50 8.44
CA PRO A 26 -1.70 10.87 8.01
C PRO A 26 -1.73 11.66 6.69
N GLU A 27 -0.72 12.50 6.44
CA GLU A 27 -0.59 13.27 5.20
C GLU A 27 -0.37 12.36 3.99
N ASN A 28 0.42 11.29 4.15
CA ASN A 28 0.62 10.30 3.10
C ASN A 28 -0.63 9.43 2.91
N GLY A 29 -1.38 9.14 3.98
CA GLY A 29 -2.70 8.52 3.91
C GLY A 29 -3.69 9.32 3.07
N LYS A 30 -3.74 10.65 3.26
CA LYS A 30 -4.59 11.55 2.43
C LYS A 30 -4.21 11.48 0.96
N LYS A 31 -2.91 11.58 0.65
CA LYS A 31 -2.42 11.43 -0.74
C LYS A 31 -2.79 10.07 -1.34
N LEU A 32 -2.77 9.01 -0.54
CA LEU A 32 -3.16 7.66 -0.98
C LEU A 32 -4.64 7.62 -1.38
N VAL A 33 -5.53 8.20 -0.57
CA VAL A 33 -6.97 8.30 -0.88
C VAL A 33 -7.20 9.07 -2.18
N GLU A 34 -6.58 10.25 -2.32
CA GLU A 34 -6.67 11.07 -3.52
C GLU A 34 -6.18 10.33 -4.76
N HIS A 35 -5.02 9.66 -4.64
CA HIS A 35 -4.40 8.95 -5.75
C HIS A 35 -5.21 7.74 -6.23
N LEU A 36 -5.77 6.96 -5.30
CA LEU A 36 -6.50 5.74 -5.64
C LEU A 36 -7.91 6.01 -6.14
N SER A 37 -8.49 7.18 -5.82
CA SER A 37 -9.83 7.60 -6.27
C SER A 37 -10.89 6.52 -6.05
N ILE A 38 -10.79 5.80 -4.93
CA ILE A 38 -11.76 4.77 -4.52
C ILE A 38 -12.85 5.48 -3.71
N PRO A 39 -14.13 5.30 -4.09
CA PRO A 39 -15.25 5.87 -3.33
C PRO A 39 -15.17 5.49 -1.86
N ASP A 40 -15.39 6.47 -0.99
CA ASP A 40 -15.55 6.30 0.47
C ASP A 40 -14.33 5.65 1.16
N MET A 41 -13.18 5.55 0.48
CA MET A 41 -11.97 4.93 1.01
C MET A 41 -11.46 5.60 2.29
N ALA A 42 -11.71 6.91 2.44
CA ALA A 42 -11.35 7.65 3.64
C ALA A 42 -12.01 7.08 4.91
N ASP A 43 -13.21 6.52 4.79
CA ASP A 43 -13.97 5.98 5.92
C ASP A 43 -13.41 4.64 6.41
N TYR A 44 -12.68 3.94 5.55
CA TYR A 44 -12.07 2.64 5.85
C TYR A 44 -10.57 2.72 6.15
N LEU A 45 -9.93 3.87 5.91
CA LEU A 45 -8.46 4.00 5.98
C LEU A 45 -7.98 4.48 7.35
N TYR A 46 -7.26 3.59 8.03
CA TYR A 46 -6.42 3.92 9.17
C TYR A 46 -4.96 4.04 8.73
N VAL A 47 -4.23 4.91 9.40
CA VAL A 47 -2.81 5.12 9.17
C VAL A 47 -2.05 4.77 10.44
N ASP A 48 -0.99 3.98 10.30
CA ASP A 48 -0.11 3.51 11.38
C ASP A 48 1.26 4.21 11.25
N PRO A 49 1.45 5.40 11.86
CA PRO A 49 2.66 6.20 11.65
C PRO A 49 3.88 5.61 12.35
N GLU A 50 3.66 4.91 13.45
CA GLU A 50 4.70 4.30 14.27
C GLU A 50 4.89 2.80 13.96
N ASN A 51 4.14 2.26 12.98
CA ASN A 51 4.20 0.87 12.55
C ASN A 51 3.86 -0.16 13.66
N LEU A 52 3.17 0.28 14.71
CA LEU A 52 2.91 -0.49 15.93
C LEU A 52 1.96 -1.67 15.67
N LEU A 53 0.96 -1.48 14.80
CA LEU A 53 0.03 -2.55 14.45
C LEU A 53 0.74 -3.64 13.66
N TYR A 54 1.53 -3.24 12.67
CA TYR A 54 2.30 -4.16 11.83
C TYR A 54 3.36 -4.92 12.63
N ASP A 55 3.99 -4.29 13.62
CA ASP A 55 4.92 -4.96 14.54
C ASP A 55 4.17 -5.97 15.42
N SER A 56 3.03 -5.56 15.99
CA SER A 56 2.21 -6.42 16.85
C SER A 56 1.67 -7.65 16.11
N LEU A 57 1.23 -7.46 14.88
CA LEU A 57 0.74 -8.53 13.99
C LEU A 57 1.86 -9.29 13.27
N LYS A 58 3.12 -8.89 13.48
CA LYS A 58 4.32 -9.47 12.83
C LYS A 58 4.26 -9.45 11.29
N LEU A 59 3.54 -8.47 10.73
CA LEU A 59 3.41 -8.27 9.28
C LEU A 59 4.68 -7.69 8.65
N ASN A 60 5.59 -7.14 9.46
CA ASN A 60 6.87 -6.58 9.02
C ASN A 60 7.88 -7.61 8.49
N LYS A 61 7.69 -8.91 8.76
CA LYS A 61 8.60 -9.96 8.27
C LYS A 61 8.62 -10.01 6.74
N GLY A 62 7.43 -9.99 6.12
CA GLY A 62 7.29 -9.98 4.66
C GLY A 62 7.72 -8.66 4.02
N LEU A 63 7.50 -7.52 4.68
CA LEU A 63 7.94 -6.20 4.18
C LEU A 63 9.46 -6.09 4.13
N LYS A 64 10.16 -6.57 5.17
CA LYS A 64 11.63 -6.62 5.17
C LYS A 64 12.17 -7.49 4.04
N GLU A 65 11.60 -8.69 3.88
CA GLU A 65 11.97 -9.60 2.80
C GLU A 65 11.62 -9.05 1.41
N THR A 66 10.52 -8.30 1.29
CA THR A 66 10.00 -7.79 0.01
C THR A 66 10.69 -6.52 -0.47
N PHE A 67 10.95 -5.57 0.43
CA PHE A 67 11.54 -4.26 0.09
C PHE A 67 13.06 -4.21 0.26
N PHE A 68 13.65 -5.07 1.11
CA PHE A 68 15.09 -5.03 1.42
C PHE A 68 15.88 -6.23 0.88
N SER A 69 15.23 -7.19 0.19
CA SER A 69 15.99 -8.22 -0.55
C SER A 69 16.24 -7.74 -2.00
N PRO A 70 17.46 -7.89 -2.55
CA PRO A 70 17.80 -7.38 -3.89
C PRO A 70 16.97 -7.94 -5.04
N GLY A 71 16.36 -9.13 -4.87
CA GLY A 71 15.63 -9.83 -5.92
C GLY A 71 14.13 -9.55 -5.98
N THR A 72 13.53 -9.08 -4.88
CA THR A 72 12.07 -9.11 -4.72
C THR A 72 11.36 -7.84 -5.21
N PRO A 73 11.89 -6.61 -5.04
CA PRO A 73 11.28 -5.41 -5.60
C PRO A 73 11.06 -5.56 -7.10
N PHE A 74 12.05 -6.09 -7.83
CA PHE A 74 11.97 -6.30 -9.28
C PHE A 74 10.89 -7.31 -9.70
N SER A 75 10.61 -8.33 -8.89
CA SER A 75 9.63 -9.38 -9.20
C SER A 75 8.17 -8.91 -9.02
N PHE A 76 7.89 -8.13 -7.97
CA PHE A 76 6.59 -7.47 -7.81
C PHE A 76 6.41 -6.37 -8.84
N LEU A 77 7.46 -5.62 -9.13
CA LEU A 77 7.39 -4.48 -10.04
C LEU A 77 7.20 -4.88 -11.51
N ARG A 78 7.86 -5.95 -11.99
CA ARG A 78 7.63 -6.50 -13.33
C ARG A 78 6.17 -6.87 -13.58
N ARG A 79 5.45 -7.28 -12.52
CA ARG A 79 4.03 -7.62 -12.55
C ARG A 79 3.11 -6.38 -12.61
N PHE A 80 3.62 -5.19 -12.27
CA PHE A 80 2.92 -3.91 -12.37
C PHE A 80 3.37 -3.03 -13.55
N THR A 81 4.48 -3.35 -14.24
CA THR A 81 5.13 -2.44 -15.22
C THR A 81 5.42 -3.01 -16.62
N GLU A 82 4.65 -3.95 -17.14
CA GLU A 82 4.69 -4.19 -18.60
C GLU A 82 4.07 -2.96 -19.32
N LYS A 83 4.66 -2.23 -20.27
CA LYS A 83 5.94 -2.22 -21.00
C LYS A 83 6.48 -0.76 -20.91
N ASP A 84 7.57 -0.51 -20.18
CA ASP A 84 8.44 0.72 -20.16
C ASP A 84 8.85 1.21 -18.75
N GLY A 85 8.41 0.55 -17.67
CA GLY A 85 8.61 1.08 -16.32
C GLY A 85 10.03 1.06 -15.73
N THR A 86 11.07 0.60 -16.43
CA THR A 86 12.43 0.50 -15.84
C THR A 86 13.15 1.84 -15.68
N LYS A 87 12.87 2.84 -16.53
CA LYS A 87 13.44 4.20 -16.37
C LYS A 87 12.69 5.00 -15.31
N GLU A 88 11.37 4.94 -15.34
CA GLU A 88 10.48 5.55 -14.35
C GLU A 88 10.73 4.97 -12.94
N LEU A 89 11.05 3.69 -12.86
CA LEU A 89 11.46 3.03 -11.61
C LEU A 89 12.71 3.65 -10.99
N GLY A 90 13.74 3.92 -11.79
CA GLY A 90 14.97 4.53 -11.30
C GLY A 90 14.71 5.90 -10.67
N GLU A 91 13.79 6.67 -11.25
CA GLU A 91 13.39 7.97 -10.73
C GLU A 91 12.57 7.86 -9.44
N VAL A 92 11.61 6.94 -9.39
CA VAL A 92 10.77 6.71 -8.19
C VAL A 92 11.61 6.23 -7.01
N LEU A 93 12.53 5.27 -7.23
CA LEU A 93 13.41 4.76 -6.17
C LEU A 93 14.40 5.85 -5.70
N ARG A 94 14.95 6.65 -6.62
CA ARG A 94 15.83 7.78 -6.25
C ARG A 94 15.10 8.84 -5.44
N LYS A 95 13.82 9.09 -5.72
CA LYS A 95 12.98 10.01 -4.95
C LYS A 95 12.74 9.50 -3.51
N TRP A 96 12.71 8.18 -3.31
CA TRP A 96 12.57 7.57 -1.99
C TRP A 96 13.88 7.51 -1.21
N SER A 97 15.01 7.28 -1.87
CA SER A 97 16.33 7.25 -1.22
C SER A 97 16.92 8.63 -0.91
N GLY A 98 16.37 9.70 -1.48
CA GLY A 98 16.86 11.08 -1.34
C GLY A 98 16.21 11.90 -0.23
N GLY A 99 15.26 11.34 0.53
CA GLY A 99 14.65 11.97 1.69
C GLY A 99 15.21 11.38 2.98
N SER A 100 16.42 11.79 3.35
CA SER A 100 17.02 11.56 4.68
C SER A 100 17.53 12.89 5.19
#